data_AF-A0A948EX03-F1
#
_entry.id   AF-A0A948EX03-F1
#
_cell.length_a   1.000
_cell.length_b   1.000
_cell.length_c   1.000
_cell.angle_alpha   90.00
_cell.angle_beta   90.00
_cell.angle_gamma   90.00
#
_symmetry.space_group_name_H-M   'P 1'
#
loop_
_entity.id
_entity.type
_entity.pdbx_description
1 polymer ?
#
loop_
_entity_poly.entity_id
_entity_poly.type
_entity_poly.pdbx_seq_one_letter_code
_entity_poly.pdbx_strand_id
1 'polypeptide(L)'
;MNSPFRAYTRCPADLLAPSRTDDHSAEIDDLRLERYRDNSITDVHATLSPESLIRSAYYTLRPLLSVGMRKHLQRFALRGWEKIPFPAWPVDTGVEKLVADHWMQLLEVHDTDTLPFVWFWPDGHRSCAVMTHDVETAAGRDFCGHLMDMEAAVGVVSSFEVVPEERYEVTPAYLDSIRRAGCEVCIHGLSHDGHLFSSRTGFLERAARINAYAANWRAVGFRSPVMYRNLDLIGHLDFEYDMSVPNVGHLDPQRGGCCTVMPYFIGDTLELPLTTIQDYPLYNNLGRYDMDLWREQTDIVVGRHGLLSFIIHPDYTIERRAQDLFRELLDHLCALRDDRGTWLALPGEVNDWWRLRSRMELQERNGRWCVTGPSCDRAKVGLACREAGGLVYRVQD
;
A
#
# COMPACT_ATOMS: atom_id res chain seq x y z
N MET A 1 17.87 0.80 -18.77
CA MET A 1 17.76 1.69 -17.59
C MET A 1 16.29 2.01 -17.43
N ASN A 2 15.60 1.39 -16.46
CA ASN A 2 14.23 1.77 -16.12
C ASN A 2 14.34 2.71 -14.92
N SER A 3 14.34 4.01 -15.16
CA SER A 3 14.19 4.98 -14.06
C SER A 3 12.83 4.78 -13.37
N PRO A 4 12.70 5.10 -12.07
CA PRO A 4 11.43 5.11 -11.37
C PRO A 4 10.36 5.94 -12.09
N PHE A 5 10.75 7.04 -12.72
CA PHE A 5 9.86 7.84 -13.57
C PHE A 5 9.34 7.02 -14.76
N ARG A 6 10.21 6.38 -15.53
CA ARG A 6 9.78 5.58 -16.70
C ARG A 6 8.98 4.35 -16.29
N ALA A 7 9.32 3.71 -15.17
CA ALA A 7 8.54 2.60 -14.61
C ALA A 7 7.12 3.07 -14.26
N TYR A 8 7.01 4.27 -13.68
CA TYR A 8 5.74 4.88 -13.32
C TYR A 8 4.92 5.33 -14.53
N THR A 9 5.50 6.02 -15.51
CA THR A 9 4.76 6.66 -16.61
C THR A 9 4.61 5.79 -17.84
N ARG A 10 5.59 4.93 -18.13
CA ARG A 10 5.71 4.23 -19.42
C ARG A 10 5.73 5.20 -20.62
N CYS A 11 6.27 6.41 -20.41
CA CYS A 11 6.53 7.37 -21.48
C CYS A 11 7.50 6.75 -22.53
N PRO A 12 7.28 6.97 -23.85
CA PRO A 12 8.21 6.57 -24.90
C PRO A 12 9.66 6.98 -24.60
N ALA A 13 10.61 6.05 -24.81
CA ALA A 13 12.01 6.27 -24.42
C ALA A 13 12.71 7.36 -25.25
N ASP A 14 12.30 7.52 -26.50
CA ASP A 14 12.72 8.58 -27.42
C ASP A 14 12.29 9.97 -26.96
N LEU A 15 11.20 10.08 -26.18
CA LEU A 15 10.79 11.33 -25.54
C LEU A 15 11.61 11.63 -24.27
N LEU A 16 12.30 10.66 -23.69
CA LEU A 16 13.19 10.86 -22.54
C LEU A 16 14.63 11.16 -22.96
N ALA A 17 15.07 10.65 -24.11
CA ALA A 17 16.43 10.84 -24.62
C ALA A 17 16.92 12.30 -24.82
N PRO A 18 16.06 13.30 -25.15
CA PRO A 18 16.50 14.69 -25.32
C PRO A 18 16.67 15.42 -23.99
N SER A 19 16.16 14.88 -22.88
CA SER A 19 16.19 15.58 -21.60
C SER A 19 17.56 15.42 -20.94
N ARG A 20 18.36 16.50 -20.92
CA ARG A 20 19.57 16.61 -20.06
C ARG A 20 19.22 16.88 -18.59
N THR A 21 17.99 16.61 -18.19
CA THR A 21 17.43 16.97 -16.90
C THR A 21 17.63 15.86 -15.89
N ASP A 22 17.73 16.26 -14.62
CA ASP A 22 17.66 15.34 -13.49
C ASP A 22 16.26 14.69 -13.48
N ASP A 23 16.20 13.36 -13.57
CA ASP A 23 14.93 12.63 -13.62
C ASP A 23 14.35 12.29 -12.24
N HIS A 24 14.97 12.87 -11.20
CA HIS A 24 14.64 12.68 -9.80
C HIS A 24 14.61 11.20 -9.37
N SER A 25 15.26 10.32 -10.12
CA SER A 25 15.22 8.87 -9.85
C SER A 25 15.74 8.54 -8.46
N ALA A 26 16.85 9.14 -8.06
CA ALA A 26 17.48 8.88 -6.77
C ALA A 26 16.58 9.35 -5.63
N GLU A 27 15.99 10.54 -5.74
CA GLU A 27 15.07 11.11 -4.76
C GLU A 27 13.78 10.29 -4.66
N ILE A 28 13.23 9.84 -5.79
CA ILE A 28 12.04 8.99 -5.79
C ILE A 28 12.32 7.66 -5.08
N ASP A 29 13.45 7.03 -5.36
CA ASP A 29 13.85 5.79 -4.68
C ASP A 29 14.17 6.03 -3.20
N ASP A 30 14.81 7.15 -2.84
CA ASP A 30 15.10 7.48 -1.46
C ASP A 30 13.83 7.69 -0.63
N LEU A 31 12.78 8.24 -1.24
CA LEU A 31 11.45 8.33 -0.64
C LEU A 31 10.78 6.97 -0.53
N ARG A 32 10.62 6.25 -1.65
CA ARG A 32 9.93 4.95 -1.72
C ARG A 32 10.57 3.87 -0.86
N LEU A 33 11.89 3.90 -0.76
CA LEU A 33 12.68 2.95 0.02
C LEU A 33 13.04 3.48 1.41
N GLU A 34 12.43 4.60 1.81
CA GLU A 34 12.60 5.25 3.10
C GLU A 34 14.06 5.58 3.50
N ARG A 35 14.96 5.76 2.54
CA ARG A 35 16.39 6.04 2.78
C ARG A 35 16.67 7.42 3.35
N TYR A 36 15.67 8.31 3.31
CA TYR A 36 15.72 9.58 4.03
C TYR A 36 15.67 9.41 5.56
N ARG A 37 15.25 8.23 6.05
CA ARG A 37 15.35 7.87 7.46
C ARG A 37 16.82 7.65 7.75
N ASP A 38 17.36 8.47 8.64
CA ASP A 38 18.77 8.45 9.02
C ASP A 38 19.28 7.02 9.23
N ASN A 39 20.31 6.63 8.46
CA ASN A 39 20.95 5.30 8.48
C ASN A 39 21.59 4.94 9.84
N SER A 40 21.45 5.78 10.86
CA SER A 40 21.76 5.44 12.24
C SER A 40 20.86 4.31 12.80
N ILE A 41 19.76 3.97 12.11
CA ILE A 41 18.86 2.86 12.46
C ILE A 41 19.06 1.61 11.58
N THR A 42 19.87 1.67 10.51
CA THR A 42 20.16 0.49 9.67
C THR A 42 21.14 -0.50 10.31
N ASP A 43 21.80 -0.13 11.41
CA ASP A 43 22.51 -1.08 12.26
C ASP A 43 21.52 -1.74 13.23
N VAL A 44 20.73 -2.68 12.71
CA VAL A 44 19.84 -3.51 13.51
C VAL A 44 20.61 -4.30 14.59
N HIS A 45 21.96 -4.33 14.57
CA HIS A 45 22.77 -4.95 15.65
C HIS A 45 24.19 -4.41 15.97
N ALA A 46 24.63 -3.20 15.61
CA ALA A 46 25.98 -2.76 16.05
C ALA A 46 26.04 -2.08 17.44
N THR A 47 24.93 -1.60 18.01
CA THR A 47 24.93 -1.09 19.39
C THR A 47 23.59 -1.34 20.08
N LEU A 48 23.65 -1.69 21.37
CA LEU A 48 22.50 -1.76 22.27
C LEU A 48 21.83 -0.38 22.35
N SER A 49 20.94 -0.07 21.41
CA SER A 49 20.12 1.14 21.51
C SER A 49 19.08 0.93 22.62
N PRO A 50 18.82 1.94 23.46
CA PRO A 50 17.78 1.86 24.50
C PRO A 50 16.41 1.47 23.94
N GLU A 51 16.12 1.87 22.70
CA GLU A 51 14.87 1.55 22.01
C GLU A 51 14.70 0.06 21.70
N SER A 52 15.77 -0.64 21.31
CA SER A 52 15.73 -2.09 21.04
C SER A 52 15.45 -2.90 22.32
N LEU A 53 16.07 -2.49 23.44
CA LEU A 53 15.84 -3.10 24.76
C LEU A 53 14.42 -2.82 25.29
N ILE A 54 13.92 -1.59 25.14
CA ILE A 54 12.55 -1.22 25.51
C ILE A 54 11.52 -1.97 24.65
N ARG A 55 11.77 -2.08 23.34
CA ARG A 55 10.92 -2.83 22.41
C ARG A 55 10.89 -4.32 22.77
N SER A 56 12.05 -4.91 23.04
CA SER A 56 12.16 -6.31 23.47
C SER A 56 11.42 -6.54 24.80
N ALA A 57 11.60 -5.67 25.79
CA ALA A 57 10.87 -5.73 27.05
C ALA A 57 9.36 -5.55 26.86
N TYR A 58 8.94 -4.63 25.99
CA TYR A 58 7.53 -4.42 25.64
C TYR A 58 6.92 -5.69 25.02
N TYR A 59 7.54 -6.29 23.99
CA TYR A 59 7.00 -7.50 23.37
C TYR A 59 7.04 -8.73 24.28
N THR A 60 8.01 -8.80 25.19
CA THR A 60 8.06 -9.83 26.25
C THR A 60 6.91 -9.69 27.25
N LEU A 61 6.53 -8.45 27.59
CA LEU A 61 5.44 -8.15 28.52
C LEU A 61 4.08 -8.03 27.82
N ARG A 62 4.03 -7.84 26.50
CA ARG A 62 2.81 -7.62 25.70
C ARG A 62 1.73 -8.69 25.92
N PRO A 63 2.05 -10.01 26.04
CA PRO A 63 1.05 -11.03 26.35
C PRO A 63 0.39 -10.86 27.73
N LEU A 64 1.06 -10.18 28.66
CA LEU A 64 0.57 -9.93 30.03
C LEU A 64 -0.23 -8.62 30.13
N LEU A 65 -0.21 -7.78 29.09
CA LEU A 65 -0.91 -6.49 29.07
C LEU A 65 -2.31 -6.62 28.47
N SER A 66 -3.32 -6.16 29.22
CA SER A 66 -4.68 -6.01 28.68
C SER A 66 -4.70 -5.06 27.48
N VAL A 67 -5.69 -5.21 26.58
CA VAL A 67 -5.85 -4.36 25.39
C VAL A 67 -5.91 -2.87 25.78
N GLY A 68 -6.64 -2.55 26.88
CA GLY A 68 -6.73 -1.18 27.40
C GLY A 68 -5.38 -0.61 27.87
N MET A 69 -4.53 -1.41 28.51
CA MET A 69 -3.17 -0.98 28.89
C MET A 69 -2.30 -0.75 27.65
N ARG A 70 -2.33 -1.67 26.68
CA ARG A 70 -1.58 -1.53 25.41
C ARG A 70 -1.93 -0.25 24.68
N LYS A 71 -3.23 0.07 24.60
CA LYS A 71 -3.75 1.33 24.04
C LYS A 71 -3.18 2.56 24.73
N HIS A 72 -3.16 2.60 26.07
CA HIS A 72 -2.62 3.75 26.80
C HIS A 72 -1.10 3.91 26.64
N LEU A 73 -0.34 2.82 26.65
CA LEU A 73 1.09 2.84 26.38
C LEU A 73 1.39 3.33 24.95
N GLN A 74 0.66 2.86 23.95
CA GLN A 74 0.83 3.31 22.57
C GLN A 74 0.48 4.79 22.41
N ARG A 75 -0.65 5.26 22.97
CA ARG A 75 -1.00 6.69 22.98
C ARG A 75 0.10 7.55 23.60
N PHE A 76 0.70 7.07 24.68
CA PHE A 76 1.81 7.77 25.33
C PHE A 76 3.06 7.79 24.45
N ALA A 77 3.46 6.64 23.91
CA ALA A 77 4.63 6.51 23.04
C ALA A 77 4.51 7.33 21.74
N LEU A 78 3.29 7.53 21.25
CA LEU A 78 3.00 8.29 20.04
C LEU A 78 2.68 9.77 20.32
N ARG A 79 2.84 10.27 21.55
CA ARG A 79 2.63 11.70 21.84
C ARG A 79 3.50 12.58 20.96
N GLY A 80 2.93 13.69 20.50
CA GLY A 80 3.63 14.63 19.61
C GLY A 80 3.76 14.15 18.17
N TRP A 81 3.06 13.08 17.77
CA TRP A 81 3.00 12.63 16.37
C TRP A 81 2.60 13.76 15.41
N GLU A 82 1.67 14.62 15.84
CA GLU A 82 1.19 15.80 15.10
C GLU A 82 2.29 16.85 14.82
N LYS A 83 3.44 16.76 15.50
CA LYS A 83 4.59 17.66 15.30
C LYS A 83 5.64 17.09 14.35
N ILE A 84 5.46 15.86 13.86
CA ILE A 84 6.39 15.24 12.92
C ILE A 84 6.27 15.99 11.58
N PRO A 85 7.35 16.61 11.09
CA PRO A 85 7.27 17.46 9.89
C PRO A 85 7.26 16.65 8.58
N PHE A 86 7.79 15.42 8.60
CA PHE A 86 7.96 14.59 7.42
C PHE A 86 7.93 13.09 7.75
N PRO A 87 7.29 12.22 6.94
CA PRO A 87 6.40 12.55 5.80
C PRO A 87 5.21 13.43 6.20
N ALA A 88 4.62 14.17 5.26
CA ALA A 88 3.51 15.08 5.51
C ALA A 88 2.20 14.33 5.80
N TRP A 89 1.57 14.62 6.93
CA TRP A 89 0.25 14.12 7.29
C TRP A 89 -0.87 14.93 6.60
N PRO A 90 -2.02 14.33 6.22
CA PRO A 90 -2.40 12.91 6.42
C PRO A 90 -2.00 11.96 5.28
N VAL A 91 -1.55 12.50 4.14
CA VAL A 91 -1.02 11.75 3.00
C VAL A 91 0.13 12.56 2.40
N ASP A 92 1.30 11.96 2.26
CA ASP A 92 2.45 12.57 1.60
C ASP A 92 2.43 12.24 0.10
N THR A 93 2.61 13.27 -0.72
CA THR A 93 2.59 13.21 -2.19
C THR A 93 3.91 13.68 -2.80
N GLY A 94 5.01 13.55 -2.06
CA GLY A 94 6.35 13.99 -2.44
C GLY A 94 6.82 13.36 -3.74
N VAL A 95 6.61 12.05 -3.91
CA VAL A 95 6.95 11.34 -5.15
C VAL A 95 6.10 11.86 -6.32
N GLU A 96 4.79 12.07 -6.12
CA GLU A 96 3.93 12.60 -7.19
C GLU A 96 4.31 14.04 -7.59
N LYS A 97 4.84 14.85 -6.66
CA LYS A 97 5.38 16.19 -6.96
C LYS A 97 6.64 16.10 -7.83
N LEU A 98 7.61 15.25 -7.45
CA LEU A 98 8.83 15.04 -8.24
C LEU A 98 8.53 14.54 -9.65
N VAL A 99 7.58 13.60 -9.78
CA VAL A 99 7.12 13.12 -11.08
C VAL A 99 6.43 14.23 -11.89
N ALA A 100 5.62 15.08 -11.25
CA ALA A 100 4.98 16.20 -11.93
C ALA A 100 5.99 17.24 -12.42
N ASP A 101 7.01 17.54 -11.61
CA ASP A 101 8.09 18.46 -11.98
C ASP A 101 8.87 17.93 -13.19
N HIS A 102 9.17 16.62 -13.21
CA HIS A 102 9.84 16.02 -14.37
C HIS A 102 8.96 16.03 -15.63
N TRP A 103 7.64 15.81 -15.51
CA TRP A 103 6.72 15.98 -16.64
C TRP A 103 6.73 17.39 -17.21
N MET A 104 6.69 18.41 -16.35
CA MET A 104 6.72 19.82 -16.76
C MET A 104 8.03 20.15 -17.51
N GLN A 105 9.16 19.64 -17.02
CA GLN A 105 10.44 19.78 -17.71
C GLN A 105 10.43 19.13 -19.09
N LEU A 106 9.87 17.92 -19.23
CA LEU A 106 9.76 17.25 -20.52
C LEU A 106 8.86 18.04 -21.49
N LEU A 107 7.72 18.55 -21.03
CA LEU A 107 6.81 19.37 -21.84
C LEU A 107 7.52 20.64 -22.35
N GLU A 108 8.35 21.27 -21.53
CA GLU A 108 9.18 22.41 -21.92
C GLU A 108 10.26 22.05 -22.93
N VAL A 109 11.02 20.97 -22.72
CA VAL A 109 12.10 20.52 -23.62
C VAL A 109 11.58 20.18 -25.02
N HIS A 110 10.39 19.58 -25.10
CA HIS A 110 9.74 19.22 -26.35
C HIS A 110 8.93 20.35 -27.00
N ASP A 111 8.83 21.51 -26.33
CA ASP A 111 8.01 22.65 -26.77
C ASP A 111 6.57 22.23 -27.14
N THR A 112 5.94 21.44 -26.26
CA THR A 112 4.58 20.91 -26.45
C THR A 112 3.75 21.07 -25.17
N ASP A 113 2.44 21.16 -25.34
CA ASP A 113 1.51 21.21 -24.21
C ASP A 113 1.05 19.82 -23.75
N THR A 114 1.36 18.75 -24.51
CA THR A 114 0.94 17.39 -24.17
C THR A 114 2.01 16.35 -24.50
N LEU A 115 2.22 15.39 -23.60
CA LEU A 115 3.04 14.20 -23.82
C LEU A 115 2.27 12.91 -23.47
N PRO A 116 2.43 11.84 -24.26
CA PRO A 116 1.72 10.59 -24.07
C PRO A 116 2.38 9.70 -23.01
N PHE A 117 1.56 8.91 -22.32
CA PHE A 117 2.01 7.87 -21.39
C PHE A 117 0.99 6.72 -21.36
N VAL A 118 1.33 5.57 -20.76
CA VAL A 118 0.32 4.51 -20.55
C VAL A 118 -0.50 4.89 -19.32
N TRP A 119 -1.81 5.03 -19.43
CA TRP A 119 -2.66 5.43 -18.29
C TRP A 119 -2.47 4.49 -17.08
N PHE A 120 -2.67 5.02 -15.87
CA PHE A 120 -2.29 4.34 -14.62
C PHE A 120 -3.10 3.07 -14.36
N TRP A 121 -4.40 3.11 -14.59
CA TRP A 121 -5.36 2.05 -14.24
C TRP A 121 -6.03 1.46 -15.49
N PRO A 122 -6.53 0.22 -15.43
CA PRO A 122 -7.22 -0.37 -16.56
C PRO A 122 -8.49 0.41 -16.90
N ASP A 123 -8.94 0.28 -18.14
CA ASP A 123 -10.22 0.79 -18.65
C ASP A 123 -10.40 2.31 -18.52
N GLY A 124 -9.34 3.05 -18.21
CA GLY A 124 -9.37 4.50 -18.01
C GLY A 124 -9.86 4.92 -16.62
N HIS A 125 -9.94 4.00 -15.66
CA HIS A 125 -10.30 4.31 -14.28
C HIS A 125 -9.40 5.41 -13.70
N ARG A 126 -9.99 6.31 -12.89
CA ARG A 126 -9.27 7.51 -12.42
C ARG A 126 -8.35 7.22 -11.26
N SER A 127 -8.69 6.24 -10.44
CA SER A 127 -7.96 5.78 -9.26
C SER A 127 -8.28 4.30 -9.03
N CYS A 128 -7.61 3.69 -8.06
CA CYS A 128 -7.89 2.32 -7.61
C CYS A 128 -8.20 2.32 -6.11
N ALA A 129 -9.00 1.37 -5.64
CA ALA A 129 -9.16 1.10 -4.22
C ALA A 129 -9.10 -0.40 -3.93
N VAL A 130 -8.42 -0.75 -2.84
CA VAL A 130 -8.36 -2.11 -2.27
C VAL A 130 -8.84 -2.08 -0.82
N MET A 131 -9.60 -3.09 -0.43
CA MET A 131 -10.00 -3.36 0.95
C MET A 131 -9.27 -4.59 1.45
N THR A 132 -8.68 -4.50 2.64
CA THR A 132 -7.84 -5.58 3.20
C THR A 132 -8.09 -5.75 4.70
N HIS A 133 -7.86 -6.95 5.21
CA HIS A 133 -8.22 -7.36 6.55
C HIS A 133 -7.12 -8.13 7.28
N ASP A 134 -6.49 -7.46 8.24
CA ASP A 134 -5.50 -8.08 9.13
C ASP A 134 -6.23 -8.88 10.22
N VAL A 135 -6.12 -10.22 10.15
CA VAL A 135 -6.80 -11.14 11.08
C VAL A 135 -5.86 -11.48 12.24
N GLU A 136 -6.05 -10.87 13.41
CA GLU A 136 -5.08 -10.94 14.52
C GLU A 136 -5.42 -12.00 15.59
N THR A 137 -6.70 -12.34 15.79
CA THR A 137 -7.16 -13.25 16.85
C THR A 137 -8.18 -14.28 16.36
N ALA A 138 -8.42 -15.31 17.18
CA ALA A 138 -9.47 -16.29 16.91
C ALA A 138 -10.87 -15.65 16.78
N ALA A 139 -11.16 -14.60 17.55
CA ALA A 139 -12.43 -13.89 17.45
C ALA A 139 -12.55 -13.13 16.12
N GLY A 140 -11.46 -12.51 15.65
CA GLY A 140 -11.39 -11.90 14.32
C GLY A 140 -11.58 -12.93 13.21
N ARG A 141 -10.87 -14.08 13.28
CA ARG A 141 -11.02 -15.21 12.36
C ARG A 141 -12.48 -15.67 12.26
N ASP A 142 -13.13 -15.88 13.41
CA ASP A 142 -14.51 -16.35 13.48
C ASP A 142 -15.51 -15.31 12.96
N PHE A 143 -15.14 -14.03 12.98
CA PHE A 143 -15.94 -12.92 12.46
C PHE A 143 -15.76 -12.66 10.96
N CYS A 144 -14.71 -13.20 10.32
CA CYS A 144 -14.41 -12.96 8.90
C CYS A 144 -15.60 -13.28 7.97
N GLY A 145 -16.37 -14.33 8.27
CA GLY A 145 -17.56 -14.67 7.49
C GLY A 145 -18.60 -13.56 7.45
N HIS A 146 -18.89 -12.95 8.61
CA HIS A 146 -19.83 -11.83 8.70
C HIS A 146 -19.30 -10.57 8.00
N LEU A 147 -17.99 -10.35 8.05
CA LEU A 147 -17.35 -9.24 7.35
C LEU A 147 -17.51 -9.39 5.83
N MET A 148 -17.21 -10.58 5.28
CA MET A 148 -17.42 -10.90 3.87
C MET A 148 -18.89 -10.76 3.46
N ASP A 149 -19.84 -11.14 4.32
CA ASP A 149 -21.27 -10.95 4.04
C ASP A 149 -21.65 -9.46 3.93
N MET A 150 -21.04 -8.59 4.75
CA MET A 150 -21.25 -7.13 4.69
C MET A 150 -20.72 -6.54 3.39
N GLU A 151 -19.55 -7.00 2.94
CA GLU A 151 -18.92 -6.55 1.69
C GLU A 151 -19.65 -7.05 0.44
N ALA A 152 -20.00 -8.34 0.43
CA ALA A 152 -20.74 -8.97 -0.66
C ALA A 152 -22.11 -8.31 -0.89
N ALA A 153 -22.75 -7.81 0.18
CA ALA A 153 -24.03 -7.11 0.10
C ALA A 153 -23.98 -5.83 -0.77
N VAL A 154 -22.80 -5.25 -0.98
CA VAL A 154 -22.60 -4.04 -1.80
C VAL A 154 -21.66 -4.27 -3.00
N GLY A 155 -21.28 -5.52 -3.25
CA GLY A 155 -20.39 -5.91 -4.35
C GLY A 155 -18.95 -5.45 -4.15
N VAL A 156 -18.48 -5.43 -2.91
CA VAL A 156 -17.06 -5.26 -2.56
C VAL A 156 -16.45 -6.64 -2.29
N VAL A 157 -15.20 -6.82 -2.68
CA VAL A 157 -14.36 -7.98 -2.32
C VAL A 157 -13.05 -7.46 -1.72
N SER A 158 -12.43 -8.27 -0.88
CA SER A 158 -11.27 -7.89 -0.07
C SER A 158 -10.23 -8.99 -0.02
N SER A 159 -9.03 -8.65 0.49
CA SER A 159 -8.04 -9.64 0.91
C SER A 159 -8.07 -9.83 2.42
N PHE A 160 -7.74 -11.05 2.86
CA PHE A 160 -7.59 -11.41 4.27
C PHE A 160 -6.15 -11.82 4.53
N GLU A 161 -5.45 -11.01 5.31
CA GLU A 161 -4.09 -11.23 5.76
C GLU A 161 -4.12 -12.14 7.00
N VAL A 162 -3.80 -13.42 6.81
CA VAL A 162 -3.94 -14.48 7.82
C VAL A 162 -2.58 -14.79 8.47
N VAL A 163 -2.54 -14.84 9.80
CA VAL A 163 -1.33 -15.21 10.56
C VAL A 163 -1.22 -16.74 10.61
N PRO A 164 -0.14 -17.36 10.09
CA PRO A 164 -0.05 -18.82 10.03
C PRO A 164 0.09 -19.54 11.36
N GLU A 165 0.73 -18.93 12.36
CA GLU A 165 1.11 -19.60 13.59
C GLU A 165 0.68 -18.84 14.86
N GLU A 166 0.54 -19.58 15.95
CA GLU A 166 0.40 -19.10 17.34
C GLU A 166 -0.84 -18.25 17.69
N ARG A 167 -1.57 -17.70 16.72
CA ARG A 167 -2.73 -16.82 16.96
C ARG A 167 -4.05 -17.57 17.05
N TYR A 168 -4.29 -18.45 16.09
CA TYR A 168 -5.51 -19.24 15.96
C TYR A 168 -5.27 -20.41 15.02
N GLU A 169 -6.15 -21.40 15.05
CA GLU A 169 -6.10 -22.51 14.09
C GLU A 169 -6.51 -22.02 12.70
N VAL A 170 -5.69 -22.33 11.69
CA VAL A 170 -6.00 -22.04 10.28
C VAL A 170 -6.30 -23.35 9.57
N THR A 171 -7.58 -23.66 9.41
CA THR A 171 -8.02 -24.88 8.73
C THR A 171 -8.13 -24.65 7.22
N PRO A 172 -7.99 -25.70 6.38
CA PRO A 172 -8.26 -25.59 4.95
C PRO A 172 -9.68 -25.06 4.65
N ALA A 173 -10.66 -25.48 5.46
CA ALA A 173 -12.06 -25.05 5.30
C ALA A 173 -12.25 -23.54 5.51
N TYR A 174 -11.49 -22.95 6.44
CA TYR A 174 -11.46 -21.50 6.66
C TYR A 174 -10.87 -20.77 5.46
N LEU A 175 -9.67 -21.17 4.99
CA LEU A 175 -9.06 -20.56 3.81
C LEU A 175 -9.94 -20.69 2.56
N ASP A 176 -10.58 -21.84 2.38
CA ASP A 176 -11.48 -22.08 1.26
C ASP A 176 -12.78 -21.28 1.37
N SER A 177 -13.23 -20.93 2.58
CA SER A 177 -14.39 -20.03 2.73
C SER A 177 -14.11 -18.63 2.21
N ILE A 178 -12.90 -18.10 2.46
CA ILE A 178 -12.47 -16.80 1.95
C ILE A 178 -12.45 -16.82 0.42
N ARG A 179 -11.79 -17.84 -0.17
CA ARG A 179 -11.72 -17.98 -1.63
C ARG A 179 -13.09 -18.18 -2.29
N ARG A 180 -13.99 -18.95 -1.66
CA ARG A 180 -15.36 -19.15 -2.20
C ARG A 180 -16.19 -17.87 -2.21
N ALA A 181 -15.90 -16.93 -1.31
CA ALA A 181 -16.51 -15.60 -1.32
C ALA A 181 -15.92 -14.67 -2.40
N GLY A 182 -14.94 -15.14 -3.18
CA GLY A 182 -14.23 -14.32 -4.16
C GLY A 182 -13.15 -13.42 -3.55
N CYS A 183 -12.85 -13.59 -2.26
CA CYS A 183 -11.83 -12.83 -1.55
C CYS A 183 -10.45 -13.49 -1.67
N GLU A 184 -9.41 -12.71 -1.44
CA GLU A 184 -8.01 -13.16 -1.52
C GLU A 184 -7.47 -13.59 -0.15
N VAL A 185 -6.57 -14.59 -0.12
CA VAL A 185 -5.86 -15.01 1.09
C VAL A 185 -4.40 -14.57 0.97
N CYS A 186 -3.96 -13.75 1.92
CA CYS A 186 -2.59 -13.24 2.04
C CYS A 186 -1.94 -13.74 3.33
N ILE A 187 -0.60 -13.67 3.40
CA ILE A 187 0.16 -14.05 4.60
C ILE A 187 0.43 -12.82 5.47
N HIS A 188 0.07 -12.89 6.75
CA HIS A 188 0.34 -11.84 7.73
C HIS A 188 1.50 -12.18 8.67
N GLY A 189 2.74 -12.10 8.16
CA GLY A 189 3.92 -12.52 8.91
C GLY A 189 3.94 -14.02 9.21
N LEU A 190 4.40 -14.40 10.40
CA LEU A 190 4.47 -15.79 10.84
C LEU A 190 3.63 -16.04 12.09
N SER A 191 3.97 -15.38 13.21
CA SER A 191 3.28 -15.50 14.50
C SER A 191 2.77 -14.16 15.06
N HIS A 192 3.03 -13.06 14.34
CA HIS A 192 2.67 -11.70 14.75
C HIS A 192 3.28 -11.30 16.12
N ASP A 193 4.44 -11.86 16.49
CA ASP A 193 5.10 -11.66 17.79
C ASP A 193 5.89 -10.33 17.91
N GLY A 194 6.05 -9.59 16.80
CA GLY A 194 6.80 -8.33 16.75
C GLY A 194 8.31 -8.50 16.55
N HIS A 195 8.79 -9.74 16.34
CA HIS A 195 10.22 -10.06 16.26
C HIS A 195 10.69 -10.44 14.86
N LEU A 196 9.83 -10.36 13.83
CA LEU A 196 10.16 -10.75 12.46
C LEU A 196 11.47 -10.09 11.96
N PHE A 197 11.63 -8.79 12.19
CA PHE A 197 12.81 -8.01 11.80
C PHE A 197 13.82 -7.78 12.95
N SER A 198 13.82 -8.65 13.97
CA SER A 198 14.70 -8.49 15.13
C SER A 198 16.18 -8.70 14.80
N SER A 199 16.50 -9.65 13.91
CA SER A 199 17.85 -9.91 13.43
C SER A 199 17.80 -10.45 12.01
N ARG A 200 18.87 -10.26 11.22
CA ARG A 200 18.95 -10.79 9.85
C ARG A 200 18.85 -12.32 9.82
N THR A 201 19.60 -13.02 10.68
CA THR A 201 19.57 -14.48 10.75
C THR A 201 18.18 -15.00 11.11
N GLY A 202 17.55 -14.45 12.17
CA GLY A 202 16.20 -14.85 12.57
C GLY A 202 15.15 -14.51 11.53
N PHE A 203 15.32 -13.39 10.79
CA PHE A 203 14.46 -13.06 9.67
C PHE A 203 14.57 -14.11 8.56
N LEU A 204 15.77 -14.50 8.14
CA LEU A 204 15.97 -15.50 7.08
C LEU A 204 15.37 -16.87 7.44
N GLU A 205 15.52 -17.30 8.71
CA GLU A 205 14.90 -18.53 9.20
C GLU A 205 13.36 -18.47 9.16
N ARG A 206 12.78 -17.32 9.54
CA ARG A 206 11.33 -17.11 9.49
C ARG A 206 10.83 -16.96 8.05
N ALA A 207 11.57 -16.28 7.18
CA ALA A 207 11.25 -16.11 5.77
C ALA A 207 11.09 -17.46 5.07
N ALA A 208 12.00 -18.41 5.32
CA ALA A 208 11.87 -19.77 4.76
C ALA A 208 10.55 -20.46 5.15
N ARG A 209 10.08 -20.26 6.38
CA ARG A 209 8.80 -20.82 6.87
C ARG A 209 7.61 -20.06 6.28
N ILE A 210 7.68 -18.73 6.23
CA ILE A 210 6.68 -17.87 5.61
C ILE A 210 6.48 -18.27 4.15
N ASN A 211 7.56 -18.44 3.38
CA ASN A 211 7.50 -18.85 1.97
C ASN A 211 6.91 -20.26 1.82
N ALA A 212 7.18 -21.17 2.76
CA ALA A 212 6.54 -22.49 2.77
C ALA A 212 5.02 -22.41 2.99
N TYR A 213 4.54 -21.53 3.87
CA TYR A 213 3.11 -21.26 4.03
C TYR A 213 2.52 -20.61 2.78
N ALA A 214 3.22 -19.62 2.19
CA ALA A 214 2.78 -18.97 0.95
C ALA A 214 2.56 -19.99 -0.17
N ALA A 215 3.52 -20.90 -0.38
CA ALA A 215 3.40 -21.98 -1.36
C ALA A 215 2.23 -22.94 -1.04
N ASN A 216 2.09 -23.36 0.22
CA ASN A 216 1.03 -24.28 0.64
C ASN A 216 -0.36 -23.66 0.51
N TRP A 217 -0.49 -22.38 0.83
CA TRP A 217 -1.75 -21.65 0.77
C TRP A 217 -2.00 -21.00 -0.59
N ARG A 218 -1.05 -21.09 -1.53
CA ARG A 218 -1.11 -20.38 -2.81
C ARG A 218 -1.41 -18.88 -2.61
N ALA A 219 -0.82 -18.30 -1.56
CA ALA A 219 -0.92 -16.90 -1.24
C ALA A 219 0.25 -16.18 -1.91
N VAL A 220 -0.04 -15.15 -2.69
CA VAL A 220 0.96 -14.36 -3.44
C VAL A 220 1.19 -12.97 -2.86
N GLY A 221 0.37 -12.56 -1.89
CA GLY A 221 0.48 -11.32 -1.12
C GLY A 221 1.02 -11.52 0.29
N PHE A 222 1.83 -10.57 0.74
CA PHE A 222 2.35 -10.49 2.10
C PHE A 222 1.96 -9.18 2.78
N ARG A 223 1.79 -9.24 4.11
CA ARG A 223 1.78 -8.06 4.97
C ARG A 223 2.53 -8.34 6.26
N SER A 224 3.42 -7.44 6.61
CA SER A 224 4.16 -7.52 7.85
C SER A 224 3.31 -7.13 9.06
N PRO A 225 3.34 -7.93 10.14
CA PRO A 225 2.79 -7.58 11.43
C PRO A 225 3.17 -6.18 11.89
N VAL A 226 2.17 -5.39 12.31
CA VAL A 226 2.38 -4.08 12.94
C VAL A 226 3.08 -3.07 12.00
N MET A 227 3.09 -3.34 10.69
CA MET A 227 3.77 -2.53 9.66
C MET A 227 5.28 -2.37 9.90
N TYR A 228 5.89 -3.29 10.66
CA TYR A 228 7.35 -3.35 10.78
C TYR A 228 7.96 -3.79 9.46
N ARG A 229 9.06 -3.16 9.06
CA ARG A 229 9.61 -3.37 7.73
C ARG A 229 11.09 -3.08 7.68
N ASN A 230 11.80 -3.88 6.88
CA ASN A 230 13.16 -3.64 6.43
C ASN A 230 13.23 -4.01 4.95
N LEU A 231 13.35 -3.00 4.10
CA LEU A 231 13.25 -3.16 2.64
C LEU A 231 14.49 -3.85 2.03
N ASP A 232 15.62 -3.90 2.74
CA ASP A 232 16.78 -4.69 2.30
C ASP A 232 16.56 -6.20 2.50
N LEU A 233 15.65 -6.57 3.40
CA LEU A 233 15.36 -7.96 3.73
C LEU A 233 14.13 -8.49 3.00
N ILE A 234 13.25 -7.62 2.49
CA ILE A 234 11.98 -8.02 1.89
C ILE A 234 12.15 -8.95 0.68
N GLY A 235 13.25 -8.79 -0.07
CA GLY A 235 13.57 -9.65 -1.22
C GLY A 235 13.88 -11.12 -0.90
N HIS A 236 13.86 -11.52 0.38
CA HIS A 236 13.92 -12.93 0.79
C HIS A 236 12.54 -13.57 1.00
N LEU A 237 11.46 -12.80 0.89
CA LEU A 237 10.09 -13.29 0.93
C LEU A 237 9.61 -13.54 -0.51
N ASP A 238 9.16 -14.77 -0.78
CA ASP A 238 8.81 -15.21 -2.14
C ASP A 238 7.36 -14.82 -2.50
N PHE A 239 7.06 -13.53 -2.51
CA PHE A 239 5.73 -12.98 -2.82
C PHE A 239 5.75 -12.08 -4.04
N GLU A 240 4.64 -12.06 -4.76
CA GLU A 240 4.47 -11.19 -5.92
C GLU A 240 4.24 -9.73 -5.50
N TYR A 241 3.57 -9.51 -4.37
CA TYR A 241 3.35 -8.17 -3.84
C TYR A 241 3.42 -8.13 -2.31
N ASP A 242 3.76 -6.94 -1.80
CA ASP A 242 3.78 -6.59 -0.38
C ASP A 242 2.85 -5.40 -0.10
N MET A 243 2.37 -5.32 1.13
CA MET A 243 1.49 -4.25 1.63
C MET A 243 1.99 -3.73 2.99
N SER A 244 3.30 -3.75 3.24
CA SER A 244 3.87 -3.46 4.56
C SER A 244 4.35 -2.01 4.71
N VAL A 245 4.36 -1.21 3.65
CA VAL A 245 4.88 0.16 3.68
C VAL A 245 3.73 1.17 3.73
N PRO A 246 3.59 1.95 4.83
CA PRO A 246 2.63 3.04 4.87
C PRO A 246 3.10 4.21 4.00
N ASN A 247 2.16 4.99 3.50
CA ASN A 247 2.43 6.29 2.91
C ASN A 247 3.02 7.25 3.96
N VAL A 248 2.39 7.31 5.15
CA VAL A 248 2.81 8.14 6.30
C VAL A 248 2.67 7.37 7.61
N GLY A 249 3.79 7.03 8.24
CA GLY A 249 3.90 6.26 9.49
C GLY A 249 3.83 7.08 10.79
N HIS A 250 2.98 8.12 10.85
CA HIS A 250 2.86 8.99 12.03
C HIS A 250 2.16 8.33 13.22
N LEU A 251 1.34 7.32 12.98
CA LEU A 251 0.64 6.59 14.05
C LEU A 251 1.04 5.12 14.12
N ASP A 252 2.01 4.72 13.30
CA ASP A 252 2.59 3.38 13.30
C ASP A 252 3.74 3.27 14.31
N PRO A 253 3.97 2.08 14.88
CA PRO A 253 5.10 1.84 15.79
C PRO A 253 6.47 2.03 15.13
N GLN A 254 6.55 1.85 13.81
CA GLN A 254 7.74 2.20 13.02
C GLN A 254 7.47 3.45 12.17
N ARG A 255 8.19 4.52 12.49
CA ARG A 255 8.18 5.80 11.76
C ARG A 255 8.62 5.63 10.31
N GLY A 256 8.32 6.63 9.49
CA GLY A 256 8.71 6.68 8.07
C GLY A 256 7.49 6.75 7.16
N GLY A 257 7.64 6.28 5.93
CA GLY A 257 6.61 6.20 4.90
C GLY A 257 7.20 6.31 3.49
N CYS A 258 6.54 5.73 2.49
CA CYS A 258 7.04 5.71 1.11
C CYS A 258 6.81 7.02 0.34
N CYS A 259 6.03 7.96 0.90
CA CYS A 259 5.73 9.27 0.30
C CYS A 259 5.16 9.24 -1.12
N THR A 260 4.52 8.12 -1.49
CA THR A 260 3.83 7.93 -2.77
C THR A 260 2.47 7.32 -2.52
N VAL A 261 1.50 7.67 -3.35
CA VAL A 261 0.16 7.07 -3.35
C VAL A 261 0.00 6.00 -4.42
N MET A 262 1.11 5.60 -5.05
CA MET A 262 1.12 4.73 -6.22
C MET A 262 1.94 3.47 -5.94
N PRO A 263 1.53 2.31 -6.47
CA PRO A 263 2.34 1.11 -6.43
C PRO A 263 3.72 1.29 -7.06
N TYR A 264 4.70 0.55 -6.54
CA TYR A 264 6.08 0.59 -7.04
C TYR A 264 6.80 -0.73 -6.80
N PHE A 265 7.75 -1.07 -7.65
CA PHE A 265 8.50 -2.32 -7.52
C PHE A 265 9.70 -2.15 -6.58
N ILE A 266 9.87 -3.10 -5.67
CA ILE A 266 11.08 -3.33 -4.86
C ILE A 266 11.70 -4.63 -5.35
N GLY A 267 12.70 -4.53 -6.23
CA GLY A 267 13.17 -5.69 -6.98
C GLY A 267 12.06 -6.21 -7.89
N ASP A 268 11.65 -7.47 -7.70
CA ASP A 268 10.52 -8.06 -8.44
C ASP A 268 9.20 -7.98 -7.67
N THR A 269 9.18 -7.66 -6.37
CA THR A 269 7.95 -7.56 -5.57
C THR A 269 7.30 -6.20 -5.78
N LEU A 270 5.98 -6.16 -6.02
CA LEU A 270 5.23 -4.92 -6.09
C LEU A 270 4.81 -4.47 -4.68
N GLU A 271 5.22 -3.30 -4.24
CA GLU A 271 4.65 -2.67 -3.05
C GLU A 271 3.32 -1.99 -3.38
N LEU A 272 2.29 -2.31 -2.59
CA LEU A 272 0.97 -1.68 -2.59
C LEU A 272 0.84 -0.86 -1.29
N PRO A 273 1.21 0.43 -1.30
CA PRO A 273 1.38 1.18 -0.06
C PRO A 273 0.05 1.37 0.67
N LEU A 274 0.10 1.34 2.01
CA LEU A 274 -1.02 1.74 2.86
C LEU A 274 -1.19 3.27 2.81
N THR A 275 -2.17 3.76 2.05
CA THR A 275 -2.39 5.19 1.82
C THR A 275 -3.41 5.84 2.75
N THR A 276 -4.11 5.05 3.56
CA THR A 276 -5.06 5.55 4.55
C THR A 276 -4.69 5.11 5.96
N ILE A 277 -5.24 5.78 6.97
CA ILE A 277 -5.09 5.35 8.37
C ILE A 277 -5.82 4.01 8.58
N GLN A 278 -5.22 3.10 9.34
CA GLN A 278 -5.91 1.86 9.72
C GLN A 278 -7.02 2.14 10.76
N ASP A 279 -8.01 1.27 10.86
CA ASP A 279 -9.08 1.34 11.86
C ASP A 279 -8.54 1.37 13.31
N TYR A 280 -7.53 0.55 13.64
CA TYR A 280 -6.98 0.48 14.99
C TYR A 280 -6.44 1.83 15.49
N PRO A 281 -5.48 2.53 14.84
CA PRO A 281 -5.03 3.85 15.28
C PRO A 281 -6.15 4.91 15.21
N LEU A 282 -7.11 4.81 14.30
CA LEU A 282 -8.28 5.71 14.27
C LEU A 282 -9.10 5.60 15.57
N TYR A 283 -9.47 4.37 15.96
CA TYR A 283 -10.29 4.09 17.14
C TYR A 283 -9.49 4.25 18.44
N ASN A 284 -8.26 3.75 18.43
CA ASN A 284 -7.48 3.55 19.64
C ASN A 284 -6.47 4.65 19.89
N ASN A 285 -5.91 5.32 18.88
CA ASN A 285 -4.96 6.41 19.11
C ASN A 285 -5.69 7.76 19.07
N LEU A 286 -6.50 7.99 18.03
CA LEU A 286 -7.25 9.24 17.84
C LEU A 286 -8.58 9.27 18.59
N GLY A 287 -9.16 8.11 18.92
CA GLY A 287 -10.45 8.05 19.61
C GLY A 287 -11.64 8.46 18.74
N ARG A 288 -11.48 8.39 17.41
CA ARG A 288 -12.47 8.78 16.42
C ARG A 288 -13.24 7.56 15.93
N TYR A 289 -14.51 7.75 15.59
CA TYR A 289 -15.36 6.76 14.96
C TYR A 289 -16.27 7.52 14.00
N ASP A 290 -15.64 8.09 12.99
CA ASP A 290 -16.23 8.93 11.97
C ASP A 290 -15.38 8.81 10.69
N MET A 291 -15.96 9.22 9.57
CA MET A 291 -15.37 9.07 8.24
C MET A 291 -14.42 10.19 7.83
N ASP A 292 -14.28 11.27 8.60
CA ASP A 292 -13.72 12.52 8.04
C ASP A 292 -12.26 12.36 7.62
N LEU A 293 -11.43 11.68 8.43
CA LEU A 293 -10.02 11.49 8.10
C LEU A 293 -9.87 10.56 6.88
N TRP A 294 -10.66 9.49 6.79
CA TRP A 294 -10.66 8.63 5.60
C TRP A 294 -11.11 9.38 4.35
N ARG A 295 -12.10 10.28 4.45
CA ARG A 295 -12.55 11.13 3.33
C ARG A 295 -11.47 12.13 2.90
N GLU A 296 -10.81 12.78 3.86
CA GLU A 296 -9.69 13.69 3.58
C GLU A 296 -8.54 12.98 2.86
N GLN A 297 -8.11 11.82 3.38
CA GLN A 297 -7.09 10.99 2.74
C GLN A 297 -7.54 10.53 1.34
N THR A 298 -8.81 10.15 1.20
CA THR A 298 -9.39 9.72 -0.07
C THR A 298 -9.32 10.81 -1.12
N ASP A 299 -9.72 12.04 -0.79
CA ASP A 299 -9.71 13.15 -1.74
C ASP A 299 -8.28 13.48 -2.22
N ILE A 300 -7.28 13.41 -1.34
CA ILE A 300 -5.88 13.60 -1.70
C ILE A 300 -5.40 12.51 -2.67
N VAL A 301 -5.64 11.23 -2.33
CA VAL A 301 -5.19 10.08 -3.13
C VAL A 301 -5.88 10.04 -4.48
N VAL A 302 -7.21 10.18 -4.53
CA VAL A 302 -7.98 10.20 -5.79
C VAL A 302 -7.59 11.40 -6.65
N GLY A 303 -7.33 12.55 -6.05
CA GLY A 303 -6.84 13.75 -6.74
C GLY A 303 -5.49 13.58 -7.42
N ARG A 304 -4.71 12.55 -7.04
CA ARG A 304 -3.44 12.17 -7.65
C ARG A 304 -3.51 10.88 -8.45
N HIS A 305 -4.71 10.41 -8.77
CA HIS A 305 -4.94 9.13 -9.44
C HIS A 305 -4.39 7.91 -8.67
N GLY A 306 -4.18 8.01 -7.36
CA GLY A 306 -3.49 6.99 -6.57
C GLY A 306 -4.30 5.73 -6.29
N LEU A 307 -3.65 4.81 -5.57
CA LEU A 307 -4.23 3.65 -4.92
C LEU A 307 -4.72 4.03 -3.53
N LEU A 308 -6.01 3.86 -3.28
CA LEU A 308 -6.60 3.86 -1.94
C LEU A 308 -6.42 2.46 -1.35
N SER A 309 -5.74 2.36 -0.22
CA SER A 309 -5.56 1.10 0.50
C SER A 309 -6.07 1.26 1.93
N PHE A 310 -7.03 0.41 2.31
CA PHE A 310 -7.65 0.37 3.64
C PHE A 310 -7.28 -0.92 4.37
N ILE A 311 -7.00 -0.82 5.67
CA ILE A 311 -6.83 -1.96 6.57
C ILE A 311 -7.91 -1.88 7.65
N ILE A 312 -8.77 -2.90 7.67
CA ILE A 312 -9.83 -3.06 8.66
C ILE A 312 -9.62 -4.40 9.35
N HIS A 313 -9.43 -4.39 10.67
CA HIS A 313 -9.24 -5.63 11.41
C HIS A 313 -10.63 -6.20 11.78
N PRO A 314 -10.93 -7.47 11.46
CA PRO A 314 -12.16 -8.10 11.92
C PRO A 314 -12.26 -8.06 13.45
N ASP A 315 -11.12 -8.15 14.13
CA ASP A 315 -10.95 -8.08 15.59
C ASP A 315 -11.55 -6.84 16.25
N TYR A 316 -11.44 -5.68 15.58
CA TYR A 316 -11.94 -4.39 16.10
C TYR A 316 -13.30 -4.00 15.51
N THR A 317 -13.81 -4.80 14.57
CA THR A 317 -15.08 -4.56 13.86
C THR A 317 -16.25 -5.36 14.45
N ILE A 318 -16.02 -6.22 15.47
CA ILE A 318 -17.09 -7.02 16.10
C ILE A 318 -18.16 -6.12 16.75
N GLU A 319 -17.77 -5.03 17.40
CA GLU A 319 -18.70 -4.14 18.09
C GLU A 319 -19.58 -3.36 17.10
N ARG A 320 -20.87 -3.19 17.44
CA ARG A 320 -21.86 -2.55 16.56
C ARG A 320 -21.43 -1.18 16.03
N ARG A 321 -20.81 -0.34 16.87
CA ARG A 321 -20.33 0.99 16.46
C ARG A 321 -19.27 0.92 15.35
N ALA A 322 -18.36 -0.06 15.43
CA ALA A 322 -17.35 -0.26 14.41
C ALA A 322 -17.97 -0.86 13.15
N GLN A 323 -18.95 -1.78 13.28
CA GLN A 323 -19.71 -2.27 12.12
C GLN A 323 -20.46 -1.15 11.38
N ASP A 324 -21.11 -0.24 12.12
CA ASP A 324 -21.86 0.88 11.52
C ASP A 324 -20.91 1.78 10.70
N LEU A 325 -19.73 2.09 11.26
CA LEU A 325 -18.71 2.86 10.55
C LEU A 325 -18.10 2.09 9.35
N PHE A 326 -17.91 0.77 9.48
CA PHE A 326 -17.46 -0.05 8.36
C PHE A 326 -18.50 -0.07 7.21
N ARG A 327 -19.80 -0.10 7.52
CA ARG A 327 -20.85 0.07 6.49
C ARG A 327 -20.77 1.43 5.80
N GLU A 328 -20.54 2.51 6.56
CA GLU A 328 -20.33 3.84 5.97
C GLU A 328 -19.11 3.89 5.05
N LEU A 329 -18.03 3.17 5.39
CA LEU A 329 -16.85 3.04 4.54
C LEU A 329 -17.15 2.24 3.26
N LEU A 330 -17.92 1.15 3.35
CA LEU A 330 -18.35 0.37 2.19
C LEU A 330 -19.25 1.19 1.24
N ASP A 331 -20.20 1.95 1.79
CA ASP A 331 -21.03 2.88 1.02
C ASP A 331 -20.17 3.95 0.32
N HIS A 332 -19.13 4.44 1.01
CA HIS A 332 -18.19 5.39 0.44
C HIS A 332 -17.39 4.80 -0.74
N LEU A 333 -16.92 3.56 -0.63
CA LEU A 333 -16.24 2.86 -1.73
C LEU A 333 -17.15 2.66 -2.95
N CYS A 334 -18.42 2.33 -2.73
CA CYS A 334 -19.40 2.22 -3.81
C CYS A 334 -19.60 3.57 -4.52
N ALA A 335 -19.72 4.67 -3.77
CA ALA A 335 -19.81 6.01 -4.36
C ALA A 335 -18.55 6.38 -5.17
N LEU A 336 -17.35 6.00 -4.70
CA LEU A 336 -16.11 6.21 -5.46
C LEU A 336 -16.10 5.44 -6.79
N ARG A 337 -16.56 4.18 -6.77
CA ARG A 337 -16.69 3.36 -7.98
C ARG A 337 -17.66 4.01 -8.97
N ASP A 338 -18.86 4.33 -8.51
CA ASP A 338 -19.99 4.71 -9.36
C ASP A 338 -19.90 6.16 -9.85
N ASP A 339 -19.46 7.09 -8.98
CA ASP A 339 -19.46 8.54 -9.28
C ASP A 339 -18.09 9.08 -9.68
N ARG A 340 -17.00 8.45 -9.23
CA ARG A 340 -15.62 8.94 -9.41
C ARG A 340 -14.77 8.05 -10.31
N GLY A 341 -15.33 6.94 -10.80
CA GLY A 341 -14.65 6.02 -11.70
C GLY A 341 -13.43 5.35 -11.06
N THR A 342 -13.49 5.07 -9.76
CA THR A 342 -12.48 4.31 -9.02
C THR A 342 -12.64 2.81 -9.35
N TRP A 343 -11.53 2.16 -9.70
CA TRP A 343 -11.50 0.71 -9.84
C TRP A 343 -11.46 0.05 -8.46
N LEU A 344 -12.49 -0.68 -8.07
CA LEU A 344 -12.44 -1.55 -6.90
C LEU A 344 -11.84 -2.89 -7.31
N ALA A 345 -10.76 -3.31 -6.66
CA ALA A 345 -9.98 -4.47 -7.04
C ALA A 345 -9.49 -5.24 -5.81
N LEU A 346 -9.16 -6.52 -6.00
CA LEU A 346 -8.30 -7.25 -5.08
C LEU A 346 -6.84 -6.79 -5.23
N PRO A 347 -6.01 -6.86 -4.17
CA PRO A 347 -4.59 -6.57 -4.28
C PRO A 347 -3.86 -7.36 -5.37
N GLY A 348 -4.19 -8.65 -5.54
CA GLY A 348 -3.66 -9.49 -6.62
C GLY A 348 -3.99 -8.97 -8.03
N GLU A 349 -5.19 -8.43 -8.23
CA GLU A 349 -5.57 -7.83 -9.53
C GLU A 349 -4.78 -6.54 -9.80
N VAL A 350 -4.50 -5.75 -8.76
CA VAL A 350 -3.62 -4.59 -8.86
C VAL A 350 -2.21 -5.03 -9.24
N ASN A 351 -1.68 -6.07 -8.60
CA ASN A 351 -0.38 -6.65 -8.94
C ASN A 351 -0.31 -7.11 -10.40
N ASP A 352 -1.29 -7.88 -10.85
CA ASP A 352 -1.37 -8.37 -12.23
C ASP A 352 -1.37 -7.21 -13.24
N TRP A 353 -2.19 -6.18 -12.97
CA TRP A 353 -2.26 -5.00 -13.82
C TRP A 353 -0.92 -4.27 -13.90
N TRP A 354 -0.27 -4.01 -12.77
CA TRP A 354 1.02 -3.30 -12.75
C TRP A 354 2.14 -4.08 -13.42
N ARG A 355 2.14 -5.42 -13.31
CA ARG A 355 3.08 -6.30 -14.04
C ARG A 355 2.81 -6.33 -15.54
N LEU A 356 1.56 -6.35 -15.97
CA LEU A 356 1.20 -6.25 -17.39
C LEU A 356 1.60 -4.88 -17.95
N ARG A 357 1.22 -3.81 -17.25
CA ARG A 357 1.50 -2.42 -17.61
C ARG A 357 3.00 -2.12 -17.70
N SER A 358 3.83 -2.72 -16.84
CA SER A 358 5.29 -2.55 -16.90
C SER A 358 5.94 -3.18 -18.15
N ARG A 359 5.19 -3.98 -18.91
CA ARG A 359 5.60 -4.59 -20.18
C ARG A 359 4.93 -3.94 -21.39
N MET A 360 4.07 -2.95 -21.18
CA MET A 360 3.43 -2.18 -22.25
C MET A 360 4.33 -1.05 -22.74
N GLU A 361 4.15 -0.70 -24.00
CA GLU A 361 4.82 0.40 -24.69
C GLU A 361 3.84 1.18 -25.54
N LEU A 362 4.11 2.47 -25.72
CA LEU A 362 3.39 3.33 -26.63
C LEU A 362 4.06 3.32 -28.00
N GLN A 363 3.23 3.21 -29.04
CA GLN A 363 3.67 3.35 -30.43
C GLN A 363 2.80 4.37 -31.14
N GLU A 364 3.42 5.25 -31.91
CA GLU A 364 2.70 6.15 -32.79
C GLU A 364 2.33 5.43 -34.09
N ARG A 365 1.05 5.43 -34.45
CA ARG A 365 0.54 4.87 -35.70
C ARG A 365 -0.42 5.85 -36.35
N ASN A 366 -0.10 6.28 -37.57
CA ASN A 366 -0.91 7.24 -38.33
C ASN A 366 -1.19 8.55 -37.56
N GLY A 367 -0.20 9.06 -36.81
CA GLY A 367 -0.35 10.29 -36.01
C GLY A 367 -1.17 10.13 -34.73
N ARG A 368 -1.47 8.90 -34.29
CA ARG A 368 -2.15 8.63 -33.01
C ARG A 368 -1.34 7.64 -32.18
N TRP A 369 -1.24 7.91 -30.88
CA TRP A 369 -0.63 6.99 -29.94
C TRP A 369 -1.54 5.80 -29.66
N CYS A 370 -0.95 4.61 -29.61
CA CYS A 370 -1.61 3.37 -29.23
C CYS A 370 -0.74 2.58 -28.24
N VAL A 371 -1.40 1.88 -27.31
CA VAL A 371 -0.70 0.98 -26.38
C VAL A 371 -0.52 -0.38 -27.05
N THR A 372 0.69 -0.92 -26.96
CA THR A 372 1.06 -2.25 -27.43
C THR A 372 1.68 -3.04 -26.28
N GLY A 373 1.55 -4.37 -26.33
CA GLY A 373 2.03 -5.26 -25.27
C GLY A 373 0.96 -6.27 -24.83
N PRO A 374 1.22 -7.03 -23.75
CA PRO A 374 0.29 -8.03 -23.25
C PRO A 374 -0.97 -7.38 -22.68
N SER A 375 -2.15 -7.92 -23.00
CA SER A 375 -3.46 -7.46 -22.51
C SER A 375 -3.67 -5.94 -22.63
N CYS A 376 -3.24 -5.35 -23.75
CA CYS A 376 -3.36 -3.91 -23.99
C CYS A 376 -4.77 -3.45 -24.34
N ASP A 377 -5.74 -4.36 -24.44
CA ASP A 377 -7.17 -4.09 -24.67
C ASP A 377 -7.80 -3.25 -23.55
N ARG A 378 -7.37 -3.46 -22.31
CA ARG A 378 -7.78 -2.66 -21.15
C ARG A 378 -6.93 -1.40 -20.97
N ALA A 379 -5.82 -1.26 -21.70
CA ALA A 379 -4.93 -0.11 -21.55
C ALA A 379 -5.46 1.11 -22.31
N LYS A 380 -5.26 2.28 -21.71
CA LYS A 380 -5.57 3.57 -22.33
C LYS A 380 -4.30 4.40 -22.49
N VAL A 381 -4.27 5.22 -23.52
CA VAL A 381 -3.24 6.25 -23.65
C VAL A 381 -3.63 7.39 -22.73
N GLY A 382 -2.74 7.75 -21.81
CA GLY A 382 -2.82 8.96 -21.03
C GLY A 382 -2.06 10.10 -21.69
N LEU A 383 -2.49 11.32 -21.42
CA LEU A 383 -1.82 12.56 -21.81
C LEU A 383 -1.48 13.34 -20.55
N ALA A 384 -0.20 13.63 -20.36
CA ALA A 384 0.29 14.61 -19.39
C ALA A 384 0.21 15.98 -20.06
N CYS A 385 -0.61 16.88 -19.52
CA CYS A 385 -0.97 18.15 -20.14
C CYS A 385 -0.50 19.34 -19.29
N ARG A 386 0.14 20.31 -19.92
CA ARG A 386 0.43 21.62 -19.32
C ARG A 386 -0.80 22.52 -19.42
N GLU A 387 -1.34 22.93 -18.28
CA GLU A 387 -2.45 23.88 -18.19
C GLU A 387 -2.07 25.08 -17.32
N ALA A 388 -2.88 26.16 -17.36
CA ALA A 388 -2.59 27.40 -16.61
C ALA A 388 -2.48 27.20 -15.08
N GLY A 389 -3.03 26.09 -14.55
CA GLY A 389 -2.96 25.72 -13.13
C GLY A 389 -1.90 24.66 -12.79
N GLY A 390 -1.07 24.25 -13.76
CA GLY A 390 -0.06 23.20 -13.60
C GLY A 390 -0.34 21.96 -14.46
N LEU A 391 0.25 20.84 -14.05
CA LEU A 391 0.14 19.56 -14.76
C LEU A 391 -1.22 18.89 -14.50
N VAL A 392 -1.87 18.43 -15.56
CA VAL A 392 -3.12 17.65 -15.51
C VAL A 392 -2.97 16.38 -16.34
N TYR A 393 -3.54 15.27 -15.88
CA TYR A 393 -3.59 14.03 -16.65
C TYR A 393 -4.97 13.80 -17.26
N ARG A 394 -5.00 13.39 -18.54
CA ARG A 394 -6.24 13.07 -19.27
C ARG A 394 -6.10 11.73 -19.97
N VAL A 395 -7.21 11.01 -20.13
CA VAL A 395 -7.25 9.85 -21.03
C VAL A 395 -7.47 10.36 -22.45
N GLN A 396 -6.70 9.85 -23.41
CA GLN A 396 -6.92 10.12 -24.83
C GLN A 396 -8.22 9.42 -25.26
N ASP A 397 -9.15 10.20 -25.83
CA ASP A 397 -10.39 9.71 -26.44
C ASP A 397 -10.14 8.65 -27.52
#